data_AF-A0AAV3JJ70-F1
#
_entry.id   AF-A0AAV3JJ70-F1
#
_cell.length_a   1.000
_cell.length_b   1.000
_cell.length_c   1.000
_cell.angle_alpha   90.00
_cell.angle_beta   90.00
_cell.angle_gamma   90.00
#
_symmetry.space_group_name_H-M   'P 1'
#
loop_
_entity.id
_entity.type
_entity.pdbx_description
1 polymer ?
#
loop_
_entity_poly.entity_id
_entity_poly.type
_entity_poly.pdbx_seq_one_letter_code
_entity_poly.pdbx_strand_id
1 'polypeptide(L)'
;MKNNGWLCRTRTKKVPNLGKAYYLTDNKLSRDFHADKPKEKLVTDITYLYFGNCKLYLSSIMNLYNREIIAYTISDCQDTDFVLDTLNQLKLPK
;
A
#
# COMPACT_ATOMS: atom_id res chain seq x y z
N MET A 1 -0.24 24.29 20.45
CA MET A 1 1.18 23.88 20.35
C MET A 1 2.14 25.06 20.52
N LYS A 2 2.16 26.09 19.64
CA LYS A 2 3.04 27.27 19.82
C LYS A 2 2.70 28.14 21.05
N ASN A 3 1.42 28.35 21.34
CA ASN A 3 0.99 29.17 22.50
C ASN A 3 1.32 28.57 23.88
N ASN A 4 1.70 27.29 23.96
CA ASN A 4 2.03 26.61 25.21
C ASN A 4 3.55 26.41 25.40
N GLY A 5 4.38 27.07 24.59
CA GLY A 5 5.84 26.91 24.64
C GLY A 5 6.36 25.54 24.17
N TRP A 6 5.49 24.70 23.59
CA TRP A 6 5.89 23.36 23.13
C TRP A 6 6.61 23.44 21.79
N LEU A 7 7.92 23.23 21.83
CA LEU A 7 8.77 23.12 20.66
C LEU A 7 8.50 21.78 19.96
N CYS A 8 7.69 21.78 18.91
CA CYS A 8 7.65 20.67 17.96
C CYS A 8 8.92 20.71 17.10
N ARG A 9 10.02 20.20 17.63
CA ARG A 9 11.24 19.96 16.85
C ARG A 9 11.10 18.62 16.15
N THR A 10 10.60 18.65 14.91
CA THR A 10 10.65 17.47 14.06
C THR A 10 12.12 17.11 13.81
N ARG A 11 12.57 15.95 14.29
CA ARG A 11 13.92 15.47 13.99
C ARG A 11 14.02 15.24 12.48
N THR A 12 14.97 15.90 11.82
CA THR A 12 15.24 15.64 10.41
C THR A 12 15.60 14.16 10.25
N LYS A 13 14.82 13.44 9.44
CA LYS A 13 15.10 12.03 9.13
C LYS A 13 16.45 11.97 8.42
N LYS A 14 17.43 11.26 8.99
CA LYS A 14 18.69 10.96 8.30
C LYS A 14 18.35 10.06 7.11
N VAL A 15 18.61 10.55 5.90
CA VAL A 15 18.44 9.76 4.68
C VAL A 15 19.76 9.07 4.39
N PRO A 16 19.79 7.73 4.22
CA PRO A 16 21.02 7.05 3.83
C PRO A 16 21.45 7.52 2.44
N ASN A 17 22.77 7.60 2.22
CA ASN A 17 23.32 7.99 0.93
C ASN A 17 23.26 6.78 -0.02
N LEU A 18 22.12 6.59 -0.69
CA LEU A 18 21.78 5.41 -1.49
C LEU A 18 22.52 5.34 -2.85
N GLY A 19 23.42 6.30 -3.14
CA GLY A 19 24.07 6.41 -4.44
C GLY A 19 23.12 6.91 -5.55
N LYS A 20 23.60 6.93 -6.80
CA LYS A 20 22.74 7.20 -7.97
C LYS A 20 21.95 5.94 -8.31
N ALA A 21 20.63 6.09 -8.47
CA ALA A 21 19.80 5.02 -9.01
C ALA A 21 20.27 4.66 -10.43
N TYR A 22 20.36 3.35 -10.72
CA TYR A 22 20.71 2.85 -12.05
C TYR A 22 19.63 3.19 -13.10
N TYR A 23 18.37 3.23 -12.68
CA TYR A 23 17.22 3.53 -13.52
C TYR A 23 16.15 4.24 -12.68
N LEU A 24 15.65 5.39 -13.16
CA LEU A 24 14.56 6.12 -12.53
C LEU A 24 13.31 5.97 -13.41
N THR A 25 12.24 5.38 -12.85
CA THR A 25 10.97 5.26 -13.54
C THR A 25 10.09 6.48 -13.26
N ASP A 26 9.33 6.92 -14.25
CA ASP A 26 8.35 7.98 -14.03
C ASP A 26 7.26 7.55 -13.04
N ASN A 27 6.92 8.44 -12.11
CA ASN A 27 5.79 8.23 -11.20
C ASN A 27 4.47 8.45 -11.94
N LYS A 28 4.00 7.40 -12.62
CA LYS A 28 2.75 7.41 -13.39
C LYS A 28 1.52 7.74 -12.55
N LEU A 29 1.51 7.35 -11.27
CA LEU A 29 0.36 7.58 -10.39
C LEU A 29 0.31 9.03 -9.90
N SER A 30 1.45 9.63 -9.56
CA SER A 30 1.55 11.03 -9.10
C SER A 30 0.56 11.41 -7.98
N ARG A 31 0.23 10.46 -7.09
CA ARG A 31 -0.80 10.57 -6.03
C ARG A 31 -2.21 10.90 -6.55
N ASP A 32 -2.47 10.69 -7.84
CA ASP A 32 -3.80 10.76 -8.41
C ASP A 32 -4.51 9.42 -8.20
N PHE A 33 -5.24 9.35 -7.08
CA PHE A 33 -6.04 8.19 -6.67
C PHE A 33 -7.45 8.18 -7.27
N HIS A 34 -7.72 8.98 -8.29
CA HIS A 34 -8.96 8.92 -9.05
C HIS A 34 -8.77 8.13 -10.34
N ALA A 35 -9.79 7.35 -10.75
CA ALA A 35 -9.80 6.63 -12.01
C ALA A 35 -11.14 6.87 -12.71
N ASP A 36 -11.11 7.04 -14.02
CA ASP A 36 -12.31 7.31 -14.84
C ASP A 36 -12.99 6.01 -15.25
N LYS A 37 -12.25 4.89 -15.29
CA LYS A 37 -12.76 3.58 -15.68
C LYS A 37 -12.41 2.48 -14.66
N PRO A 38 -13.25 1.44 -14.53
CA PRO A 38 -12.94 0.28 -13.71
C PRO A 38 -11.58 -0.34 -14.07
N LYS A 39 -10.80 -0.74 -13.07
CA LYS A 39 -9.51 -1.44 -13.21
C LYS A 39 -8.40 -0.64 -13.91
N GLU A 40 -8.58 0.67 -14.11
CA GLU A 40 -7.55 1.54 -14.68
C GLU A 40 -6.40 1.79 -13.68
N LYS A 41 -6.75 2.03 -12.41
CA LYS A 41 -5.79 2.18 -11.32
C LYS A 41 -6.22 1.30 -10.15
N LEU A 42 -5.30 0.44 -9.72
CA LEU A 42 -5.48 -0.43 -8.57
C LEU A 42 -4.47 -0.04 -7.50
N VAL A 43 -4.91 -0.06 -6.25
CA VAL A 43 -4.02 0.10 -5.10
C VAL A 43 -4.09 -1.12 -4.23
N THR A 44 -2.99 -1.43 -3.58
CA THR A 44 -2.87 -2.60 -2.70
C THR A 44 -2.36 -2.16 -1.34
N ASP A 45 -2.88 -2.75 -0.29
CA ASP A 45 -2.39 -2.53 1.06
C ASP A 45 -2.35 -3.84 1.84
N ILE A 46 -1.37 -3.93 2.75
CA ILE A 46 -1.25 -5.05 3.69
C ILE A 46 -1.35 -4.48 5.09
N THR A 47 -2.35 -4.95 5.82
CA THR A 47 -2.58 -4.59 7.22
C THR A 47 -2.61 -5.84 8.09
N TYR A 48 -2.62 -5.66 9.40
CA TYR A 48 -2.77 -6.76 10.36
C TYR A 48 -4.08 -6.63 11.12
N LEU A 49 -4.65 -7.78 11.46
CA LEU A 49 -5.87 -7.93 12.24
C LEU A 49 -5.54 -8.77 13.48
N TYR A 50 -6.08 -8.38 14.63
CA TYR A 50 -6.00 -9.20 15.83
C TYR A 50 -7.27 -10.05 15.95
N PHE A 51 -7.09 -11.36 16.07
CA PHE A 51 -8.16 -12.32 16.29
C PHE A 51 -7.85 -13.11 17.58
N GLY A 52 -8.43 -12.66 18.69
CA GLY A 52 -8.05 -13.14 20.02
C GLY A 52 -6.56 -12.85 20.29
N ASN A 53 -5.80 -13.90 20.56
CA ASN A 53 -4.35 -13.83 20.81
C ASN A 53 -3.50 -14.00 19.55
N CYS A 54 -4.13 -14.16 18.38
CA CYS A 54 -3.44 -14.36 17.11
C CYS A 54 -3.41 -13.06 16.30
N LYS A 55 -2.31 -12.85 15.59
CA LYS A 55 -2.17 -11.77 14.60
C LYS A 55 -2.28 -12.39 13.22
N LEU A 56 -3.22 -11.89 12.43
CA LEU A 56 -3.38 -12.26 11.03
C LEU A 56 -3.01 -11.06 10.15
N TYR A 57 -2.64 -11.34 8.91
CA TYR A 57 -2.33 -10.36 7.89
C TYR A 57 -3.43 -10.38 6.84
N LEU A 58 -3.89 -9.20 6.43
CA LEU A 58 -4.86 -8.99 5.36
C LEU A 58 -4.16 -8.24 4.23
N SER A 59 -4.10 -8.87 3.07
CA SER A 59 -3.69 -8.25 1.80
C SER A 59 -4.95 -7.96 1.02
N SER A 60 -5.09 -6.74 0.52
CA SER A 60 -6.28 -6.31 -0.20
C SER A 60 -5.93 -5.48 -1.43
N ILE A 61 -6.75 -5.59 -2.47
CA ILE A 61 -6.63 -4.81 -3.71
C ILE A 61 -7.93 -4.03 -3.91
N MET A 62 -7.79 -2.71 -4.01
CA MET A 62 -8.90 -1.79 -4.24
C MET A 62 -8.88 -1.23 -5.67
N ASN A 63 -10.05 -1.21 -6.29
CA ASN A 63 -10.28 -0.49 -7.54
C ASN A 63 -10.52 1.01 -7.26
N LEU A 64 -9.70 1.90 -7.80
CA LEU A 64 -9.83 3.33 -7.52
C LEU A 64 -11.03 4.01 -8.20
N TYR A 65 -11.68 3.34 -9.15
CA TYR A 65 -12.89 3.86 -9.81
C TYR A 65 -14.08 3.97 -8.83
N ASN A 66 -14.39 2.87 -8.14
CA ASN A 66 -15.54 2.75 -7.24
C ASN A 66 -15.17 2.45 -5.78
N ARG A 67 -13.87 2.36 -5.47
CA ARG A 67 -13.31 2.03 -4.15
C ARG A 67 -13.69 0.65 -3.61
N GLU A 68 -14.14 -0.26 -4.49
CA GLU A 68 -14.44 -1.62 -4.09
C GLU A 68 -13.14 -2.43 -3.90
N ILE A 69 -13.14 -3.28 -2.87
CA ILE A 69 -12.12 -4.32 -2.70
C ILE A 69 -12.45 -5.46 -3.67
N ILE A 70 -11.59 -5.67 -4.66
CA ILE A 70 -11.81 -6.63 -5.75
C ILE A 70 -11.06 -7.95 -5.55
N ALA A 71 -10.11 -7.98 -4.63
CA ALA A 71 -9.38 -9.17 -4.22
C ALA A 71 -8.86 -9.00 -2.79
N TYR A 72 -8.82 -10.08 -2.03
CA TYR A 72 -8.21 -10.09 -0.70
C TYR A 72 -7.75 -11.50 -0.31
N THR A 73 -6.73 -11.57 0.54
CA THR A 73 -6.26 -12.82 1.16
C THR A 73 -5.96 -12.55 2.62
N ILE A 74 -6.21 -13.53 3.48
CA ILE A 74 -5.84 -13.51 4.89
C ILE A 74 -4.87 -14.65 5.15
N SER A 75 -3.78 -14.37 5.86
CA SER A 75 -2.77 -15.36 6.23
C SER A 75 -2.25 -15.09 7.65
N ASP A 76 -1.67 -16.08 8.29
CA ASP A 76 -0.90 -15.91 9.52
C ASP A 76 0.55 -15.43 9.25
N CYS A 77 1.01 -15.57 8.00
CA CYS A 77 2.35 -15.22 7.56
C CYS A 77 2.32 -14.17 6.43
N GLN A 78 3.27 -13.22 6.48
CA GLN A 78 3.47 -12.22 5.43
C GLN A 78 4.61 -12.68 4.50
N ASP A 79 4.30 -13.64 3.61
CA ASP A 79 5.22 -14.16 2.61
C ASP A 79 4.85 -13.70 1.18
N THR A 80 5.65 -14.13 0.20
CA THR A 80 5.41 -13.80 -1.21
C THR A 80 4.16 -14.47 -1.75
N ASP A 81 3.89 -15.69 -1.32
CA ASP A 81 2.77 -16.49 -1.81
C ASP A 81 1.45 -15.84 -1.42
N PHE A 82 1.34 -15.33 -0.19
CA PHE A 82 0.23 -14.51 0.28
C PHE A 82 -0.09 -13.30 -0.62
N VAL A 83 0.94 -12.59 -1.07
CA VAL A 83 0.77 -11.43 -1.95
C VAL A 83 0.36 -11.88 -3.35
N LEU A 84 1.00 -12.94 -3.86
CA LEU A 84 0.70 -13.51 -5.17
C LEU A 84 -0.71 -14.09 -5.23
N ASP A 85 -1.17 -14.77 -4.19
CA ASP A 85 -2.54 -15.29 -4.06
C ASP A 85 -3.57 -14.17 -4.18
N THR A 86 -3.30 -13.03 -3.54
CA THR A 86 -4.17 -11.85 -3.68
C THR A 86 -4.17 -11.31 -5.11
N LEU A 87 -3.00 -11.25 -5.75
CA LEU A 87 -2.85 -10.74 -7.10
C LEU A 87 -3.51 -11.67 -8.14
N ASN A 88 -3.38 -12.99 -7.96
CA ASN A 88 -3.88 -14.02 -8.86
C ASN A 88 -5.42 -14.10 -8.89
N GLN A 89 -6.10 -13.54 -7.89
CA GLN A 89 -7.57 -13.37 -7.92
C GLN A 89 -8.02 -12.37 -9.00
N LEU A 90 -7.14 -11.47 -9.45
CA LEU A 90 -7.48 -10.46 -10.45
C LEU A 90 -7.57 -11.07 -11.85
N LYS A 91 -8.74 -10.93 -12.47
CA LYS A 91 -8.91 -11.13 -13.92
C LYS A 91 -8.53 -9.85 -14.65
N LEU A 92 -7.25 -9.70 -14.96
CA LEU A 92 -6.73 -8.61 -15.78
C LEU A 92 -6.86 -8.97 -17.28
N PRO A 93 -7.22 -8.01 -18.14
CA PRO A 93 -7.11 -8.21 -19.58
C PRO A 93 -5.63 -8.46 -19.94
N LYS A 94 -5.38 -9.43 -20.83
CA LYS A 94 -4.06 -9.70 -21.39
C LYS A 94 -3.63 -8.59 -22.35
#